data_AF-A0A1J3GNN6-F1
#
_entry.id   AF-A0A1J3GNN6-F1
#
_cell.length_a   1.000
_cell.length_b   1.000
_cell.length_c   1.000
_cell.angle_alpha   90.00
_cell.angle_beta   90.00
_cell.angle_gamma   90.00
#
_symmetry.space_group_name_H-M   'P 1'
#
loop_
_entity.id
_entity.type
_entity.pdbx_description
1 polymer ?
#
loop_
_entity_poly.entity_id
_entity_poly.type
_entity_poly.pdbx_seq_one_letter_code
_entity_poly.pdbx_strand_id
1 'polypeptide(L)'
;MWRRSFGTTAGDTFGELTKKKWDAVVIGGGHNGLTAAAYLARGGLSVAVLERRHIIGGAAVTEEIVPGFKFSRCSYLQSLLRPSIIRDLELGKHGLKLLKRNPSSFTPCLDGRYLLLGPNQELNH
;
A
#
# COMPACT_ATOMS: atom_id res chain seq x y z
N MET A 1 -10.33 -18.88 -10.21
CA MET A 1 -10.23 -18.23 -11.53
C MET A 1 -10.86 -16.83 -11.40
N TRP A 2 -10.06 -15.80 -11.12
CA TRP A 2 -10.57 -14.44 -10.95
C TRP A 2 -10.87 -13.85 -12.34
N ARG A 3 -12.14 -13.59 -12.65
CA ARG A 3 -12.52 -12.84 -13.87
C ARG A 3 -12.08 -11.39 -13.70
N ARG A 4 -10.94 -11.04 -14.30
CA ARG A 4 -10.48 -9.67 -14.43
C ARG A 4 -11.24 -9.01 -15.59
N SER A 5 -12.10 -8.05 -15.29
CA SER A 5 -12.49 -7.05 -16.27
C SER A 5 -11.84 -5.74 -15.86
N PHE A 6 -10.72 -5.42 -16.50
CA PHE A 6 -10.15 -4.07 -16.46
C PHE A 6 -10.67 -3.35 -17.69
N GLY A 7 -11.78 -2.63 -17.53
CA GLY A 7 -12.31 -1.75 -18.57
C GLY A 7 -11.71 -0.36 -18.39
N THR A 8 -10.74 -0.01 -19.23
CA THR A 8 -10.30 1.38 -19.39
C THR A 8 -10.95 1.93 -20.66
N THR A 9 -12.19 2.43 -20.53
CA THR A 9 -12.83 3.23 -21.58
C THR A 9 -13.06 4.64 -21.04
N ALA A 10 -12.32 5.60 -21.58
CA ALA A 10 -12.30 7.01 -21.18
C ALA A 10 -13.59 7.78 -21.59
N GLY A 11 -14.68 7.09 -21.89
CA GLY A 11 -15.98 7.68 -22.23
C GLY A 11 -17.03 7.27 -21.22
N ASP A 12 -17.67 8.26 -20.58
CA ASP A 12 -18.81 8.21 -19.63
C ASP A 12 -18.78 7.14 -18.52
N THR A 13 -17.59 6.63 -18.19
CA THR A 13 -17.39 5.58 -17.17
C THR A 13 -17.85 6.05 -15.79
N PHE A 14 -17.74 7.34 -15.47
CA PHE A 14 -18.24 7.86 -14.20
C PHE A 14 -19.78 7.81 -14.11
N GLY A 15 -20.48 8.14 -15.21
CA GLY A 15 -21.93 8.04 -15.31
C GLY A 15 -22.43 6.59 -15.14
N GLU A 16 -21.71 5.62 -15.71
CA GLU A 16 -22.02 4.21 -15.54
C GLU A 16 -21.72 3.70 -14.12
N LEU A 17 -20.59 4.08 -13.52
CA LEU A 17 -20.20 3.69 -12.16
C LEU A 17 -21.19 4.20 -11.10
N THR A 18 -21.77 5.39 -11.31
CA THR A 18 -22.75 6.00 -10.41
C THR A 18 -24.16 5.42 -10.57
N LYS A 19 -24.52 4.96 -11.78
CA LYS A 19 -25.80 4.27 -12.04
C LYS A 19 -25.78 2.80 -11.59
N LYS A 20 -24.59 2.21 -11.45
CA LYS A 20 -24.42 0.85 -10.97
C LYS A 20 -24.75 0.74 -9.48
N LYS A 21 -25.53 -0.29 -9.12
CA LYS A 21 -25.70 -0.69 -7.72
C LYS A 21 -24.46 -1.46 -7.26
N TRP A 22 -23.93 -1.08 -6.10
CA TRP A 22 -22.79 -1.72 -5.45
C TRP A 22 -23.24 -2.34 -4.14
N ASP A 23 -22.72 -3.52 -3.82
CA ASP A 23 -23.00 -4.19 -2.54
C ASP A 23 -22.22 -3.53 -1.38
N ALA A 24 -21.05 -2.96 -1.68
CA ALA A 24 -20.26 -2.20 -0.72
C ALA A 24 -19.53 -1.01 -1.36
N VAL A 25 -19.38 0.07 -0.60
CA VAL A 25 -18.58 1.23 -0.98
C VAL A 25 -17.50 1.45 0.08
N VAL A 26 -16.24 1.46 -0.34
CA VAL A 26 -15.08 1.74 0.51
C VAL A 26 -14.58 3.15 0.22
N ILE A 27 -14.59 4.01 1.24
CA ILE A 27 -14.10 5.39 1.15
C ILE A 27 -12.64 5.42 1.61
N GLY A 28 -11.75 5.75 0.68
CA GLY A 28 -10.29 5.78 0.87
C GLY A 28 -9.59 4.61 0.17
N GLY A 29 -8.74 4.94 -0.80
CA GLY A 29 -7.89 4.01 -1.55
C GLY A 29 -6.57 3.71 -0.85
N GLY A 30 -6.54 3.74 0.49
CA GLY A 30 -5.38 3.35 1.28
C GLY A 30 -5.19 1.84 1.36
N HIS A 31 -4.01 1.37 1.76
CA HIS A 31 -3.74 -0.07 1.95
C HIS A 31 -4.79 -0.81 2.80
N ASN A 32 -5.33 -0.17 3.85
CA ASN A 32 -6.42 -0.74 4.65
C ASN A 32 -7.73 -0.87 3.86
N GLY A 33 -8.15 0.20 3.18
CA GLY A 33 -9.37 0.20 2.36
C GLY A 33 -9.28 -0.78 1.19
N LEU A 34 -8.13 -0.83 0.51
CA LEU A 34 -7.87 -1.79 -0.57
C LEU A 34 -7.85 -3.23 -0.07
N THR A 35 -7.30 -3.49 1.12
CA THR A 35 -7.35 -4.83 1.73
C THR A 35 -8.79 -5.24 2.03
N ALA A 36 -9.57 -4.37 2.65
CA ALA A 36 -10.98 -4.63 2.93
C ALA A 36 -11.78 -4.87 1.64
N ALA A 37 -11.61 -4.01 0.63
CA ALA A 37 -12.25 -4.15 -0.67
C ALA A 37 -11.89 -5.47 -1.36
N ALA A 38 -10.62 -5.90 -1.28
CA ALA A 38 -10.18 -7.16 -1.87
C ALA A 38 -10.85 -8.38 -1.21
N TYR A 39 -11.00 -8.38 0.12
CA TYR A 39 -11.71 -9.45 0.82
C TYR A 39 -13.22 -9.44 0.55
N LEU A 40 -13.86 -8.28 0.50
CA LEU A 40 -15.28 -8.16 0.13
C LEU A 40 -15.52 -8.67 -1.30
N ALA A 41 -14.67 -8.27 -2.25
CA ALA A 41 -14.73 -8.74 -3.63
C ALA A 41 -14.47 -10.24 -3.75
N ARG A 42 -13.52 -10.78 -2.97
CA ARG A 42 -13.28 -12.23 -2.87
C ARG A 42 -14.51 -12.99 -2.33
N GLY A 43 -15.31 -12.35 -1.48
CA GLY A 43 -16.61 -12.85 -1.01
C GLY A 43 -17.73 -12.79 -2.05
N GLY A 44 -17.46 -12.32 -3.27
CA GLY A 44 -18.43 -12.25 -4.37
C GLY A 44 -19.20 -10.92 -4.43
N LEU A 45 -18.91 -9.96 -3.55
CA LEU A 45 -19.57 -8.67 -3.53
C LEU A 45 -19.03 -7.75 -4.65
N SER A 46 -19.92 -6.97 -5.25
CA SER A 46 -19.53 -5.83 -6.07
C SER A 46 -19.11 -4.66 -5.17
N VAL A 47 -17.85 -4.23 -5.30
CA VAL A 47 -17.27 -3.20 -4.43
C VAL A 47 -16.81 -1.99 -5.25
N ALA A 48 -17.23 -0.80 -4.84
CA ALA A 48 -16.66 0.46 -5.31
C ALA A 48 -15.64 0.98 -4.30
N VAL A 49 -14.47 1.43 -4.77
CA VAL A 49 -13.46 2.11 -3.93
C VAL A 49 -13.33 3.55 -4.43
N LEU A 50 -13.56 4.51 -3.53
CA LEU A 50 -13.47 5.93 -3.85
C LEU A 50 -12.24 6.52 -3.17
N GLU A 51 -11.31 7.06 -3.96
CA GLU A 51 -10.14 7.78 -3.48
C GLU A 51 -10.15 9.18 -4.06
N ARG A 52 -9.88 10.18 -3.21
CA ARG A 52 -9.83 11.59 -3.61
C ARG A 52 -8.60 11.87 -4.47
N ARG A 53 -7.48 11.22 -4.17
CA ARG A 53 -6.20 11.42 -4.83
C ARG A 53 -6.13 10.68 -6.17
N HIS A 54 -5.29 11.16 -7.07
CA HIS A 54 -4.97 10.51 -8.34
C HIS A 54 -4.11 9.23 -8.18
N ILE A 55 -3.73 8.88 -6.95
CA ILE A 55 -2.87 7.75 -6.61
C ILE A 55 -3.47 7.00 -5.42
N ILE A 56 -3.34 5.67 -5.45
CA ILE A 56 -3.82 4.76 -4.40
C ILE A 56 -2.66 4.16 -3.61
N GLY A 57 -2.93 3.66 -2.41
CA GLY A 57 -1.98 3.05 -1.48
C GLY A 57 -1.96 3.72 -0.10
N GLY A 58 -2.42 4.97 -0.01
CA GLY A 58 -2.49 5.75 1.23
C GLY A 58 -1.11 5.92 1.87
N ALA A 59 -0.96 5.54 3.14
CA ALA A 59 0.32 5.65 3.86
C ALA A 59 1.48 4.87 3.22
N ALA A 60 1.18 3.88 2.37
CA ALA A 60 2.16 3.04 1.69
C ALA A 60 2.67 3.63 0.36
N VAL A 61 2.14 4.78 -0.08
CA VAL A 61 2.61 5.45 -1.29
C VAL A 61 3.97 6.09 -1.02
N THR A 62 4.91 5.87 -1.94
CA THR A 62 6.20 6.55 -2.02
C THR A 62 6.05 7.85 -2.80
N GLU A 63 6.42 8.96 -2.18
CA GLU A 63 6.36 10.29 -2.79
C GLU A 63 7.66 11.06 -2.54
N GLU A 64 7.92 12.05 -3.39
CA GLU A 64 9.02 12.98 -3.25
C GLU A 64 8.51 14.27 -2.61
N ILE A 65 8.61 14.37 -1.29
CA ILE A 65 8.19 15.59 -0.56
C ILE A 65 9.36 16.56 -0.40
N VAL A 66 10.59 16.03 -0.41
CA VAL A 66 11.82 16.81 -0.44
C VAL A 66 12.53 16.50 -1.77
N PRO A 67 12.91 17.50 -2.57
CA PRO A 67 13.58 17.28 -3.86
C PRO A 67 14.78 16.35 -3.73
N GLY A 68 14.84 15.33 -4.59
CA GLY A 68 15.86 14.29 -4.60
C GLY A 68 15.62 13.13 -3.61
N PHE A 69 14.61 13.21 -2.74
CA PHE A 69 14.36 12.19 -1.71
C PHE A 69 12.93 11.65 -1.77
N LYS A 70 12.83 10.32 -1.93
CA LYS A 70 11.57 9.60 -1.94
C LYS A 70 11.36 8.84 -0.65
N PHE A 71 10.19 9.00 -0.05
CA PHE A 71 9.83 8.32 1.17
C PHE A 71 8.34 7.99 1.18
N SER A 72 7.98 6.99 1.98
CA SER A 72 6.59 6.70 2.26
C SER A 72 5.96 7.86 3.02
N ARG A 73 4.67 8.15 2.79
CA ARG A 73 4.03 9.28 3.47
C ARG A 73 3.90 9.10 4.98
N CYS A 74 3.52 7.90 5.41
CA CYS A 74 3.22 7.63 6.83
C CYS A 74 3.50 6.15 7.22
N SER A 75 4.14 5.38 6.34
CA SER A 75 4.46 3.97 6.61
C SER A 75 5.93 3.83 7.01
N TYR A 76 6.20 3.66 8.31
CA TYR A 76 7.58 3.53 8.81
C TYR A 76 8.16 2.12 8.60
N LEU A 77 7.32 1.08 8.72
CA LEU A 77 7.63 -0.32 8.44
C LEU A 77 6.34 -1.03 8.03
N GLN A 78 6.46 -2.05 7.19
CA GLN A 78 5.33 -2.92 6.83
C GLN A 78 4.97 -3.94 7.94
N SER A 79 5.33 -3.64 9.19
CA SER A 79 5.32 -4.61 10.30
C SER A 79 3.92 -5.12 10.66
N LEU A 80 2.86 -4.38 10.33
CA LEU A 80 1.49 -4.75 10.65
C LEU A 80 0.76 -5.49 9.52
N LEU A 81 1.39 -5.65 8.33
CA LEU A 81 0.78 -6.45 7.27
C LEU A 81 0.89 -7.93 7.63
N ARG A 82 -0.24 -8.53 8.02
CA ARG A 82 -0.29 -9.93 8.46
C ARG A 82 0.13 -10.87 7.31
N PRO A 83 1.00 -11.86 7.58
CA PRO A 83 1.37 -12.87 6.58
C PRO A 83 0.17 -13.64 5.98
N SER A 84 -0.92 -13.80 6.74
CA SER A 84 -2.16 -14.39 6.22
C SER A 84 -2.75 -13.59 5.06
N ILE A 85 -2.77 -12.25 5.17
CA ILE A 85 -3.27 -11.36 4.10
C ILE A 85 -2.41 -11.49 2.84
N ILE A 86 -1.09 -11.56 3.01
CA ILE A 86 -0.15 -11.74 1.89
C ILE A 86 -0.45 -13.05 1.13
N ARG A 87 -0.72 -14.13 1.86
CA ARG A 87 -1.05 -15.44 1.27
C ARG A 87 -2.45 -15.44 0.65
N ASP A 88 -3.44 -14.97 1.39
CA ASP A 88 -4.86 -14.97 1.01
C ASP A 88 -5.14 -14.17 -0.25
N LEU A 89 -4.48 -13.01 -0.39
CA LEU A 89 -4.61 -12.13 -1.54
C LEU A 89 -3.51 -12.38 -2.58
N GLU A 90 -2.70 -13.44 -2.39
CA GLU A 90 -1.63 -13.87 -3.29
C GLU A 90 -0.70 -12.70 -3.70
N LEU A 91 -0.40 -11.78 -2.77
CA LEU A 91 0.21 -10.49 -3.10
C LEU A 91 1.58 -10.64 -3.77
N GLY A 92 2.32 -11.71 -3.48
CA GLY A 92 3.57 -12.03 -4.16
C GLY A 92 3.39 -12.26 -5.67
N LYS A 93 2.30 -12.93 -6.08
CA LYS A 93 1.94 -13.10 -7.51
C LYS A 93 1.53 -11.78 -8.16
N HIS A 94 1.11 -10.81 -7.34
CA HIS A 94 0.76 -9.46 -7.76
C HIS A 94 1.91 -8.45 -7.60
N GLY A 95 3.14 -8.94 -7.38
CA GLY A 95 4.35 -8.12 -7.42
C GLY A 95 4.80 -7.55 -6.07
N LEU A 96 4.17 -7.95 -4.95
CA LEU A 96 4.68 -7.58 -3.62
C LEU A 96 6.08 -8.14 -3.41
N LYS A 97 7.04 -7.24 -3.16
CA LYS A 97 8.41 -7.58 -2.78
C LYS A 97 8.70 -6.97 -1.41
N LEU A 98 9.14 -7.81 -0.47
CA LEU A 98 9.55 -7.36 0.86
C LEU A 98 11.06 -7.15 0.86
N LEU A 99 11.48 -5.90 1.02
CA LEU A 99 12.88 -5.55 1.17
C LEU A 99 13.24 -5.60 2.65
N LYS A 100 14.33 -6.30 2.98
CA LYS A 100 14.90 -6.26 4.32
C LYS A 100 15.52 -4.89 4.53
N ARG A 101 15.24 -4.31 5.68
CA ARG A 101 15.85 -3.05 6.08
C ARG A 101 17.26 -3.31 6.59
N ASN A 102 18.25 -2.67 5.96
CA ASN A 102 19.65 -2.73 6.35
C ASN A 102 20.30 -1.37 6.03
N PRO A 103 20.80 -0.61 7.01
CA PRO A 103 20.85 -0.90 8.45
C PRO A 103 19.47 -0.90 9.14
N SER A 104 19.40 -1.56 10.30
CA SER A 104 18.25 -1.61 11.21
C SER A 104 17.99 -0.32 11.99
N SER A 105 18.78 0.74 11.92
CA SER A 105 18.35 2.09 12.31
C SER A 105 19.51 3.04 12.07
N PHE A 106 19.21 4.30 11.81
CA PHE A 106 20.20 5.36 11.87
C PHE A 106 19.59 6.53 12.64
N THR A 107 20.21 6.91 13.75
CA THR A 107 19.78 8.00 14.62
C THR A 107 20.90 9.04 14.70
N PRO A 108 20.83 10.13 13.92
CA PRO A 108 21.84 11.19 13.98
C PRO A 108 21.66 12.06 15.24
N CYS A 109 22.78 12.51 15.82
CA CYS A 109 22.81 13.51 16.87
C CYS A 109 23.22 14.87 16.31
N LEU A 110 22.83 15.96 16.98
CA LEU A 110 23.13 17.33 16.53
C LEU A 110 24.62 17.67 16.53
N ASP A 111 25.43 16.93 17.29
CA ASP A 111 26.88 17.10 17.42
C ASP A 111 27.70 16.23 16.45
N GLY A 112 27.03 15.63 15.46
CA GLY A 112 27.68 14.79 14.44
C GLY A 112 27.93 13.34 14.86
N ARG A 113 27.67 12.97 16.11
CA ARG A 113 27.61 11.56 16.52
C ARG A 113 26.36 10.89 15.95
N TYR A 114 26.33 9.56 15.96
CA TYR A 114 25.16 8.81 15.55
C TYR A 114 25.07 7.48 16.31
N LEU A 115 23.89 6.87 16.26
CA LEU A 115 23.67 5.46 16.58
C LEU A 115 23.20 4.74 15.32
N LEU A 116 24.00 3.81 14.84
CA LEU A 116 23.73 2.93 13.72
C LEU A 116 23.48 1.52 14.28
N LEU A 117 22.30 0.97 14.02
CA LEU A 117 21.96 -0.39 14.40
C LEU A 117 21.91 -1.25 13.14
N GLY A 118 22.73 -2.29 13.08
CA GLY A 118 22.75 -3.27 11.99
C GLY A 118 21.80 -4.45 12.22
N PRO A 119 21.78 -5.43 11.30
CA PRO A 119 21.08 -6.70 11.52
C PRO A 119 21.78 -7.61 12.55
N ASN A 120 23.03 -7.31 12.92
CA ASN A 120 23.84 -8.03 13.88
C ASN A 120 24.76 -7.06 14.65
N GLN A 121 25.43 -7.56 15.70
CA GLN A 121 26.26 -6.74 16.59
C GLN A 121 27.46 -6.10 15.89
N GLU A 122 28.05 -6.78 14.91
CA GLU A 122 29.22 -6.29 14.15
C GLU A 122 28.93 -5.05 13.32
N LEU A 123 27.66 -4.86 12.94
CA LEU A 123 27.20 -3.74 12.12
C LEU A 123 26.56 -2.63 12.97
N ASN A 124 26.76 -2.65 14.30
CA ASN A 124 26.36 -1.57 15.20
C ASN A 124 27.52 -0.58 15.38
N HIS A 125 27.25 0.71 15.18
CA HIS A 125 28.25 1.78 15.28
C HIS A 125 27.68 3.01 16.00
#